data_AF-A0A523TWV7-F1
#
_entry.id   AF-A0A523TWV7-F1
#
_cell.length_a   1.000
_cell.length_b   1.000
_cell.length_c   1.000
_cell.angle_alpha   90.00
_cell.angle_beta   90.00
_cell.angle_gamma   90.00
#
_symmetry.space_group_name_H-M   'P 1'
#
loop_
_entity.id
_entity.type
_entity.pdbx_description
1 polymer ?
#
loop_
_entity_poly.entity_id
_entity_poly.type
_entity_poly.pdbx_seq_one_letter_code
_entity_poly.pdbx_strand_id
1 'polypeptide(L)'
;MNFLTHSAIAVDVLPLAGAARDLSIVGAVAPDLSGDLRLRRPGHQRGRELLESVRRKNPGWIPFALGLITHGNDPAGVDAASHGPEGIISSMVRPLVERAKDNADFHAVFKYPTWWHLLTELVFDYLLVSARPEVIEQVRRAFHDADLERAAEIYAKTLGLEKKTVSANFMRLRKWNLDYYLDAGQYHFIFHRVRKRLKRPEKVPKAAFNLAFETARKEVEPRMGSIYESLLLAARGALEAVDYRGLLEP
;
A
#
# COMPACT_ATOMS: atom_id res chain seq x y z
N MET A 1 -2.88 -0.32 4.28
CA MET A 1 -3.52 0.22 3.06
C MET A 1 -2.96 -0.54 1.86
N ASN A 2 -3.33 -0.21 0.60
CA ASN A 2 -2.67 -0.80 -0.57
C ASN A 2 -1.71 0.19 -1.24
N PHE A 3 -0.91 -0.35 -2.19
CA PHE A 3 0.26 0.32 -2.72
C PHE A 3 0.00 1.68 -3.41
N LEU A 4 -1.17 1.90 -4.04
CA LEU A 4 -1.46 3.18 -4.69
C LEU A 4 -1.68 4.27 -3.66
N THR A 5 -2.42 3.96 -2.59
CA THR A 5 -2.57 4.84 -1.44
C THR A 5 -1.23 5.19 -0.80
N HIS A 6 -0.37 4.20 -0.56
CA HIS A 6 0.98 4.46 -0.02
C HIS A 6 1.81 5.35 -0.93
N SER A 7 1.72 5.14 -2.25
CA SER A 7 2.45 5.94 -3.24
C SER A 7 1.98 7.39 -3.25
N ALA A 8 0.67 7.63 -3.29
CA ALA A 8 0.10 8.97 -3.28
C ALA A 8 0.47 9.72 -2.00
N ILE A 9 0.37 9.06 -0.84
CA ILE A 9 0.75 9.66 0.44
C ILE A 9 2.24 10.03 0.43
N ALA A 10 3.12 9.14 -0.01
CA ALA A 10 4.55 9.42 -0.08
C ALA A 10 4.86 10.64 -0.97
N VAL A 11 4.15 10.79 -2.10
CA VAL A 11 4.28 11.96 -2.98
C VAL A 11 3.82 13.26 -2.31
N ASP A 12 2.73 13.20 -1.54
CA ASP A 12 2.13 14.38 -0.92
C ASP A 12 2.86 14.84 0.35
N VAL A 13 3.49 13.93 1.10
CA VAL A 13 4.17 14.29 2.36
C VAL A 13 5.66 14.54 2.20
N LEU A 14 6.30 14.03 1.14
CA LEU A 14 7.73 14.24 0.90
C LEU A 14 7.93 15.31 -0.19
N PRO A 15 8.65 16.42 0.09
CA PRO A 15 8.90 17.49 -0.87
C PRO A 15 10.01 17.12 -1.87
N LEU A 16 9.86 15.98 -2.55
CA LEU A 16 10.84 15.41 -3.46
C LEU A 16 10.41 15.57 -4.91
N ALA A 17 11.38 15.60 -5.83
CA ALA A 17 11.16 15.64 -7.27
C ALA A 17 12.12 14.70 -8.01
N GLY A 18 11.79 14.38 -9.26
CA GLY A 18 12.60 13.52 -10.13
C GLY A 18 12.92 12.16 -9.49
N ALA A 19 14.16 11.70 -9.67
CA ALA A 19 14.61 10.39 -9.20
C ALA A 19 14.44 10.17 -7.69
N ALA A 20 14.53 11.23 -6.88
CA ALA A 20 14.30 11.13 -5.44
C ALA A 20 12.84 10.79 -5.12
N ARG A 21 11.88 11.38 -5.83
CA ARG A 21 10.45 11.04 -5.71
C ARG A 21 10.17 9.61 -6.17
N ASP A 22 10.79 9.20 -7.28
CA ASP A 22 10.64 7.83 -7.80
C ASP A 22 11.13 6.80 -6.76
N LEU A 23 12.27 7.06 -6.11
CA LEU A 23 12.78 6.23 -5.03
C LEU A 23 11.85 6.20 -3.81
N SER A 24 11.25 7.32 -3.40
CA SER A 24 10.33 7.34 -2.26
C SER A 24 9.04 6.58 -2.54
N ILE A 25 8.53 6.62 -3.78
CA ILE A 25 7.39 5.79 -4.20
C ILE A 25 7.75 4.30 -4.09
N VAL A 26 8.91 3.89 -4.64
CA VAL A 26 9.36 2.49 -4.56
C VAL A 26 9.52 2.05 -3.10
N GLY A 27 10.07 2.91 -2.25
CA GLY A 27 10.21 2.67 -0.81
C GLY A 27 8.89 2.50 -0.09
N ALA A 28 7.91 3.37 -0.38
CA ALA A 28 6.58 3.32 0.22
C ALA A 28 5.78 2.08 -0.18
N VAL A 29 6.11 1.44 -1.30
CA VAL A 29 5.44 0.23 -1.77
C VAL A 29 6.18 -1.05 -1.35
N ALA A 30 7.49 -0.97 -1.10
CA ALA A 30 8.35 -2.11 -0.82
C ALA A 30 7.80 -3.11 0.23
N PRO A 31 7.20 -2.68 1.35
CA PRO A 31 6.68 -3.60 2.36
C PRO A 31 5.54 -4.51 1.85
N ASP A 32 4.78 -4.07 0.85
CA ASP A 32 3.62 -4.81 0.31
C ASP A 32 3.95 -5.71 -0.89
N LEU A 33 5.19 -5.70 -1.36
CA LEU A 33 5.59 -6.47 -2.53
C LEU A 33 5.60 -7.99 -2.27
N SER A 34 5.69 -8.42 -1.00
CA SER A 34 5.71 -9.82 -0.62
C SER A 34 4.38 -10.30 -0.03
N GLY A 35 3.92 -11.47 -0.50
CA GLY A 35 2.84 -12.23 0.14
C GLY A 35 3.30 -13.14 1.29
N ASP A 36 4.62 -13.31 1.48
CA ASP A 36 5.19 -14.07 2.60
C ASP A 36 5.32 -13.16 3.82
N LEU A 37 4.63 -13.51 4.91
CA LEU A 37 4.64 -12.77 6.18
C LEU A 37 6.04 -12.62 6.78
N ARG A 38 6.95 -13.58 6.54
CA ARG A 38 8.35 -13.52 7.01
C ARG A 38 9.15 -12.42 6.32
N LEU A 39 8.74 -12.04 5.12
CA LEU A 39 9.32 -10.95 4.34
C LEU A 39 8.57 -9.64 4.56
N ARG A 40 7.25 -9.71 4.76
CA ARG A 40 6.36 -8.56 4.95
C ARG A 40 6.56 -7.89 6.30
N ARG A 41 6.62 -8.66 7.40
CA ARG A 41 6.74 -8.09 8.76
C ARG A 41 7.98 -7.21 8.94
N PRO A 42 9.20 -7.61 8.54
CA PRO A 42 10.36 -6.75 8.65
C PRO A 42 10.20 -5.41 7.92
N GLY A 43 9.62 -5.42 6.71
CA GLY A 43 9.34 -4.21 5.94
C GLY A 43 8.40 -3.22 6.63
N HIS A 44 7.43 -3.77 7.35
CA HIS A 44 6.43 -3.02 8.11
C HIS A 44 6.92 -2.54 9.47
N GLN A 45 8.04 -3.04 10.00
CA GLN A 45 8.44 -2.84 11.39
C GLN A 45 9.85 -2.26 11.58
N ARG A 46 10.66 -2.17 10.53
CA ARG A 46 12.08 -1.83 10.65
C ARG A 46 12.47 -0.66 9.76
N GLY A 47 11.59 0.33 9.65
CA GLY A 47 11.82 1.52 8.83
C GLY A 47 12.97 2.37 9.35
N ARG A 48 13.02 2.58 10.67
CA ARG A 48 14.12 3.30 11.33
C ARG A 48 15.48 2.65 11.07
N GLU A 49 15.56 1.33 11.20
CA GLU A 49 16.80 0.58 10.94
C GLU A 49 17.26 0.70 9.48
N LEU A 50 16.32 0.66 8.54
CA LEU A 50 16.60 0.90 7.13
C LEU A 50 17.18 2.30 6.91
N LEU A 51 16.54 3.32 7.49
CA LEU A 51 16.99 4.70 7.39
C LEU A 51 18.40 4.88 7.95
N GLU A 52 18.70 4.34 9.13
CA GLU A 52 20.04 4.42 9.72
C GLU A 52 21.11 3.68 8.91
N SER A 53 20.77 2.53 8.32
CA SER A 53 21.66 1.78 7.42
C SER A 53 21.97 2.58 6.15
N VAL A 54 20.93 3.14 5.54
CA VAL A 54 20.99 3.96 4.32
C VAL A 54 21.77 5.24 4.56
N ARG A 55 21.49 6.00 5.64
CA ARG A 55 22.22 7.23 5.99
C ARG A 55 23.72 7.00 6.09
N ARG A 56 24.14 5.88 6.70
CA ARG A 56 25.58 5.56 6.89
C ARG A 56 26.27 5.04 5.63
N LYS A 57 25.58 4.25 4.82
CA LYS A 57 26.23 3.44 3.76
C LYS A 57 25.86 3.84 2.35
N ASN A 58 24.70 4.46 2.16
CA ASN A 58 24.10 4.75 0.86
C ASN A 58 23.24 6.03 0.92
N PRO A 59 23.80 7.21 1.25
CA PRO A 59 22.99 8.42 1.50
C PRO A 59 22.08 8.82 0.32
N GLY A 60 22.46 8.53 -0.93
CA GLY A 60 21.59 8.74 -2.10
C GLY A 60 20.28 7.92 -2.09
N TRP A 61 20.14 6.97 -1.18
CA TRP A 61 18.94 6.14 -0.99
C TRP A 61 18.06 6.59 0.18
N ILE A 62 18.38 7.72 0.82
CA ILE A 62 17.53 8.32 1.86
C ILE A 62 16.08 8.47 1.39
N PRO A 63 15.78 8.95 0.15
CA PRO A 63 14.41 9.02 -0.34
C PRO A 63 13.65 7.69 -0.29
N PHE A 64 14.31 6.58 -0.64
CA PHE A 64 13.72 5.24 -0.55
C PHE A 64 13.39 4.86 0.89
N ALA A 65 14.30 5.13 1.83
CA ALA A 65 14.05 4.86 3.24
C ALA A 65 12.89 5.73 3.78
N LEU A 66 12.85 7.02 3.45
CA LEU A 66 11.76 7.92 3.85
C LEU A 66 10.41 7.49 3.27
N GLY A 67 10.39 7.03 2.02
CA GLY A 67 9.21 6.40 1.43
C GLY A 67 8.68 5.25 2.30
N LEU A 68 9.56 4.34 2.70
CA LEU A 68 9.19 3.23 3.57
C LEU A 68 8.74 3.67 4.98
N ILE A 69 9.34 4.73 5.54
CA ILE A 69 8.92 5.32 6.82
C ILE A 69 7.46 5.76 6.78
N THR A 70 6.98 6.31 5.67
CA THR A 70 5.54 6.67 5.54
C THR A 70 4.62 5.45 5.61
N HIS A 71 5.11 4.25 5.26
CA HIS A 71 4.30 3.04 5.18
C HIS A 71 4.06 2.39 6.56
N GLY A 72 5.14 2.08 7.28
CA GLY A 72 5.16 1.05 8.32
C GLY A 72 4.63 1.44 9.71
N ASN A 73 5.07 0.67 10.71
CA ASN A 73 4.68 0.78 12.12
C ASN A 73 5.80 1.31 13.03
N ASP A 74 7.05 1.31 12.56
CA ASP A 74 8.17 1.95 13.26
C ASP A 74 9.00 2.81 12.29
N PRO A 75 8.83 4.14 12.37
CA PRO A 75 7.84 4.87 13.18
C PRO A 75 6.41 4.67 12.65
N ALA A 76 5.40 5.03 13.47
CA ALA A 76 3.99 4.75 13.19
C ALA A 76 3.44 5.58 12.01
N GLY A 77 3.46 5.01 10.82
CA GLY A 77 2.96 5.61 9.58
C GLY A 77 1.56 5.15 9.20
N VAL A 78 1.32 5.04 7.88
CA VAL A 78 0.00 4.75 7.29
C VAL A 78 -0.59 3.45 7.82
N ASP A 79 0.18 2.37 7.89
CA ASP A 79 -0.36 1.06 8.30
C ASP A 79 -0.63 0.98 9.81
N ALA A 80 0.17 1.68 10.63
CA ALA A 80 -0.13 1.81 12.04
C ALA A 80 -1.47 2.51 12.27
N ALA A 81 -1.73 3.61 11.55
CA ALA A 81 -2.98 4.35 11.62
C ALA A 81 -4.17 3.59 10.98
N SER A 82 -3.90 2.68 10.05
CA SER A 82 -4.93 1.95 9.30
C SER A 82 -5.39 0.67 9.99
N HIS A 83 -4.48 -0.09 10.61
CA HIS A 83 -4.71 -1.50 10.95
C HIS A 83 -4.74 -1.82 12.44
N GLY A 84 -4.45 -0.86 13.32
CA GLY A 84 -4.63 -1.04 14.76
C GLY A 84 -6.09 -1.36 15.14
N PRO A 85 -6.36 -1.71 16.42
CA PRO A 85 -7.73 -1.93 16.92
C PRO A 85 -8.66 -0.73 16.68
N GLU A 86 -8.12 0.48 16.80
CA GLU A 86 -8.77 1.76 16.50
C GLU A 86 -8.39 2.32 15.11
N GLY A 87 -7.78 1.48 14.27
CA GLY A 87 -7.31 1.87 12.95
C GLY A 87 -8.46 2.16 12.00
N ILE A 88 -8.22 3.07 11.04
CA ILE A 88 -9.26 3.56 10.12
C ILE A 88 -9.90 2.43 9.31
N ILE A 89 -9.10 1.46 8.83
CA ILE A 89 -9.65 0.30 8.11
C ILE A 89 -10.42 -0.61 9.07
N SER A 90 -9.87 -0.87 10.26
CA SER A 90 -10.51 -1.73 11.27
C SER A 90 -11.89 -1.23 11.68
N SER A 91 -12.06 0.09 11.84
CA SER A 91 -13.34 0.70 12.22
C SER A 91 -14.38 0.63 11.10
N MET A 92 -13.96 0.64 9.84
CA MET A 92 -14.85 0.48 8.67
C MET A 92 -15.20 -0.99 8.39
N VAL A 93 -14.27 -1.91 8.60
CA VAL A 93 -14.48 -3.35 8.31
C VAL A 93 -15.52 -3.96 9.23
N ARG A 94 -15.54 -3.57 10.51
CA ARG A 94 -16.47 -4.12 11.51
C ARG A 94 -17.95 -4.01 11.10
N PRO A 95 -18.49 -2.82 10.76
CA PRO A 95 -19.89 -2.71 10.34
C PRO A 95 -20.17 -3.44 9.01
N LEU A 96 -19.19 -3.53 8.10
CA LEU A 96 -19.34 -4.27 6.84
C LEU A 96 -19.48 -5.78 7.09
N VAL A 97 -18.66 -6.34 7.99
CA VAL A 97 -18.75 -7.74 8.41
C VAL A 97 -20.10 -8.04 9.05
N GLU A 98 -20.62 -7.15 9.90
CA GLU A 98 -21.93 -7.36 10.53
C GLU A 98 -23.06 -7.36 9.49
N ARG A 99 -23.11 -6.38 8.58
CA ARG A 99 -24.11 -6.34 7.48
C ARG A 99 -24.01 -7.56 6.56
N ALA A 100 -22.83 -8.14 6.41
CA ALA A 100 -22.61 -9.33 5.60
C ALA A 100 -23.22 -10.60 6.19
N LYS A 101 -23.41 -10.68 7.53
CA LYS A 101 -24.00 -11.86 8.18
C LYS A 101 -25.46 -12.06 7.79
N ASP A 102 -26.17 -10.96 7.57
CA ASP A 102 -27.60 -10.96 7.27
C ASP A 102 -27.89 -11.23 5.78
N ASN A 103 -26.87 -11.37 4.95
CA ASN A 103 -26.99 -11.66 3.52
C ASN A 103 -26.23 -12.95 3.18
N ALA A 104 -26.99 -14.00 2.84
CA ALA A 104 -26.44 -15.33 2.56
C ALA A 104 -25.41 -15.33 1.41
N ASP A 105 -25.59 -14.47 0.40
CA ASP A 105 -24.67 -14.34 -0.73
C ASP A 105 -23.35 -13.67 -0.31
N PHE A 106 -23.39 -12.73 0.64
CA PHE A 106 -22.19 -12.16 1.24
C PHE A 106 -21.45 -13.14 2.13
N HIS A 107 -22.16 -13.81 3.03
CA HIS A 107 -21.54 -14.72 3.99
C HIS A 107 -20.83 -15.90 3.30
N ALA A 108 -21.32 -16.35 2.14
CA ALA A 108 -20.69 -17.41 1.36
C ALA A 108 -19.30 -17.01 0.80
N VAL A 109 -19.08 -15.72 0.53
CA VAL A 109 -17.87 -15.21 -0.14
C VAL A 109 -16.95 -14.45 0.83
N PHE A 110 -17.52 -13.58 1.66
CA PHE A 110 -16.81 -12.65 2.55
C PHE A 110 -17.00 -13.02 4.03
N LYS A 111 -16.92 -14.32 4.33
CA LYS A 111 -17.04 -14.85 5.70
C LYS A 111 -16.01 -14.29 6.67
N TYR A 112 -14.82 -13.95 6.18
CA TYR A 112 -13.68 -13.58 7.01
C TYR A 112 -13.45 -12.06 6.97
N PRO A 113 -13.21 -11.42 8.13
CA PRO A 113 -12.90 -9.99 8.20
C PRO A 113 -11.72 -9.57 7.31
N THR A 114 -10.76 -10.46 7.09
CA THR A 114 -9.61 -10.24 6.20
C THR A 114 -10.01 -9.95 4.75
N TRP A 115 -11.15 -10.46 4.28
CA TRP A 115 -11.65 -10.18 2.93
C TRP A 115 -12.29 -8.80 2.84
N TRP A 116 -13.07 -8.42 3.84
CA TRP A 116 -13.61 -7.06 3.95
C TRP A 116 -12.51 -6.03 4.10
N HIS A 117 -11.46 -6.35 4.86
CA HIS A 117 -10.25 -5.53 4.95
C HIS A 117 -9.65 -5.29 3.58
N LEU A 118 -9.31 -6.36 2.86
CA LEU A 118 -8.74 -6.25 1.52
C LEU A 118 -9.64 -5.48 0.57
N LEU A 119 -10.95 -5.76 0.59
CA LEU A 119 -11.92 -5.09 -0.27
C LEU A 119 -11.98 -3.59 0.03
N THR A 120 -11.98 -3.22 1.31
CA THR A 120 -12.03 -1.81 1.76
C THR A 120 -10.78 -1.06 1.29
N GLU A 121 -9.59 -1.64 1.44
CA GLU A 121 -8.35 -1.04 0.92
C GLU A 121 -8.37 -0.90 -0.61
N LEU A 122 -8.92 -1.87 -1.34
CA LEU A 122 -9.01 -1.81 -2.80
C LEU A 122 -10.05 -0.80 -3.28
N VAL A 123 -11.16 -0.66 -2.56
CA VAL A 123 -12.16 0.39 -2.80
C VAL A 123 -11.55 1.78 -2.56
N PHE A 124 -10.73 1.92 -1.52
CA PHE A 124 -10.03 3.17 -1.25
C PHE A 124 -9.05 3.52 -2.38
N ASP A 125 -8.20 2.56 -2.80
CA ASP A 125 -7.31 2.72 -3.96
C ASP A 125 -8.11 3.12 -5.22
N TYR A 126 -9.25 2.45 -5.47
CA TYR A 126 -10.14 2.74 -6.60
C TYR A 126 -10.64 4.19 -6.59
N LEU A 127 -11.19 4.64 -5.46
CA LEU A 127 -11.69 6.01 -5.32
C LEU A 127 -10.57 7.04 -5.44
N LEU A 128 -9.41 6.74 -4.87
CA LEU A 128 -8.23 7.59 -4.93
C LEU A 128 -7.79 7.80 -6.38
N VAL A 129 -7.57 6.73 -7.16
CA VAL A 129 -7.10 6.87 -8.54
C VAL A 129 -8.17 7.40 -9.49
N SER A 130 -9.45 7.21 -9.15
CA SER A 130 -10.55 7.86 -9.89
C SER A 130 -10.51 9.39 -9.72
N ALA A 131 -10.14 9.86 -8.52
CA ALA A 131 -9.97 11.29 -8.25
C ALA A 131 -8.59 11.83 -8.67
N ARG A 132 -7.56 10.98 -8.67
CA ARG A 132 -6.14 11.30 -8.89
C ARG A 132 -5.48 10.30 -9.84
N PRO A 133 -5.87 10.30 -11.14
CA PRO A 133 -5.33 9.35 -12.10
C PRO A 133 -3.81 9.49 -12.30
N GLU A 134 -3.23 10.65 -11.99
CA GLU A 134 -1.80 10.91 -12.08
C GLU A 134 -0.95 10.01 -11.16
N VAL A 135 -1.52 9.48 -10.08
CA VAL A 135 -0.82 8.55 -9.16
C VAL A 135 -0.35 7.30 -9.89
N ILE A 136 -1.13 6.81 -10.87
CA ILE A 136 -0.79 5.61 -11.63
C ILE A 136 0.43 5.85 -12.50
N GLU A 137 0.47 6.99 -13.19
CA GLU A 137 1.63 7.40 -13.99
C GLU A 137 2.88 7.56 -13.15
N GLN A 138 2.75 8.15 -11.95
CA GLN A 138 3.86 8.30 -11.02
C GLN A 138 4.42 6.96 -10.55
N VAL A 139 3.56 6.00 -10.19
CA VAL A 139 3.99 4.65 -9.80
C VAL A 139 4.62 3.91 -10.98
N ARG A 140 4.02 4.00 -12.17
CA ARG A 140 4.56 3.37 -13.39
C ARG A 140 5.97 3.89 -13.68
N ARG A 141 6.13 5.21 -13.68
CA ARG A 141 7.42 5.87 -13.86
C ARG A 141 8.41 5.42 -12.81
N ALA A 142 8.05 5.46 -11.54
CA ALA A 142 8.94 5.09 -10.44
C ALA A 142 9.48 3.65 -10.59
N PHE A 143 8.63 2.69 -10.95
CA PHE A 143 9.04 1.30 -11.15
C PHE A 143 9.70 1.03 -12.51
N HIS A 144 9.66 1.99 -13.44
CA HIS A 144 10.39 1.91 -14.70
C HIS A 144 11.80 2.52 -14.58
N ASP A 145 11.90 3.69 -13.94
CA ASP A 145 13.08 4.54 -13.96
C ASP A 145 14.01 4.32 -12.76
N ALA A 146 13.48 3.87 -11.62
CA ALA A 146 14.31 3.59 -10.44
C ALA A 146 15.17 2.33 -10.63
N ASP A 147 16.34 2.31 -9.99
CA ASP A 147 17.21 1.13 -9.91
C ASP A 147 16.63 0.09 -8.94
N LEU A 148 15.65 -0.69 -9.41
CA LEU A 148 14.92 -1.65 -8.59
C LEU A 148 15.81 -2.80 -8.08
N GLU A 149 16.87 -3.17 -8.79
CA GLU A 149 17.81 -4.20 -8.31
C GLU A 149 18.62 -3.70 -7.12
N ARG A 150 19.08 -2.43 -7.18
CA ARG A 150 19.76 -1.81 -6.06
C ARG A 150 18.82 -1.58 -4.88
N ALA A 151 17.58 -1.17 -5.14
CA ALA A 151 16.54 -1.03 -4.11
C ALA A 151 16.32 -2.36 -3.37
N ALA A 152 16.15 -3.45 -4.13
CA ALA A 152 15.99 -4.79 -3.60
C ALA A 152 17.20 -5.24 -2.78
N GLU A 153 18.43 -4.93 -3.23
CA GLU A 153 19.64 -5.26 -2.48
C GLU A 153 19.72 -4.53 -1.13
N ILE A 154 19.51 -3.21 -1.13
CA ILE A 154 19.57 -2.39 0.10
C ILE A 154 18.51 -2.85 1.10
N TYR A 155 17.29 -3.07 0.60
CA TYR A 155 16.17 -3.55 1.39
C TYR A 155 16.43 -4.94 1.97
N ALA A 156 16.85 -5.90 1.13
CA ALA A 156 17.11 -7.26 1.55
C ALA A 156 18.26 -7.34 2.56
N LYS A 157 19.38 -6.66 2.28
CA LYS A 157 20.55 -6.67 3.15
C LYS A 157 20.25 -6.09 4.53
N THR A 158 19.52 -4.99 4.59
CA THR A 158 19.22 -4.32 5.87
C THR A 158 18.23 -5.14 6.69
N LEU A 159 17.23 -5.73 6.04
CA LEU A 159 16.19 -6.48 6.74
C LEU A 159 16.53 -7.96 6.96
N GLY A 160 17.70 -8.43 6.49
CA GLY A 160 18.10 -9.83 6.62
C GLY A 160 17.26 -10.78 5.77
N LEU A 161 16.83 -10.32 4.59
CA LEU A 161 15.98 -11.07 3.66
C LEU A 161 16.81 -11.64 2.50
N GLU A 162 16.26 -12.67 1.85
CA GLU A 162 16.88 -13.23 0.65
C GLU A 162 16.74 -12.27 -0.55
N LYS A 163 17.88 -11.76 -1.05
CA LYS A 163 17.92 -10.80 -2.19
C LYS A 163 17.14 -11.30 -3.41
N LYS A 164 17.30 -12.57 -3.77
CA LYS A 164 16.64 -13.15 -4.97
C LYS A 164 15.11 -13.04 -4.87
N THR A 165 14.55 -13.35 -3.71
CA THR A 165 13.11 -13.28 -3.48
C THR A 165 12.62 -11.83 -3.45
N VAL A 166 13.36 -10.91 -2.83
CA VAL A 166 13.03 -9.48 -2.84
C VAL A 166 13.06 -8.90 -4.26
N SER A 167 14.13 -9.13 -5.02
CA SER A 167 14.28 -8.65 -6.40
C SER A 167 13.14 -9.17 -7.29
N ALA A 168 12.80 -10.45 -7.21
CA ALA A 168 11.68 -11.02 -7.94
C ALA A 168 10.34 -10.30 -7.65
N ASN A 169 10.11 -9.89 -6.40
CA ASN A 169 8.90 -9.16 -6.02
C ASN A 169 8.87 -7.72 -6.56
N PHE A 170 9.99 -7.01 -6.55
CA PHE A 170 10.12 -5.68 -7.17
C PHE A 170 9.88 -5.75 -8.68
N MET A 171 10.54 -6.71 -9.36
CA MET A 171 10.37 -6.91 -10.80
C MET A 171 8.95 -7.32 -11.19
N ARG A 172 8.24 -8.03 -10.30
CA ARG A 172 6.84 -8.39 -10.54
C ARG A 172 5.96 -7.15 -10.65
N LEU A 173 6.18 -6.14 -9.79
CA LEU A 173 5.39 -4.90 -9.84
C LEU A 173 5.71 -4.06 -11.07
N ARG A 174 6.98 -4.00 -11.51
CA ARG A 174 7.35 -3.38 -12.80
C ARG A 174 6.62 -3.99 -13.99
N LYS A 175 6.37 -5.31 -13.93
CA LYS A 175 5.63 -6.06 -14.97
C LYS A 175 4.11 -6.01 -14.77
N TRP A 176 3.60 -5.39 -13.71
CA TRP A 176 2.17 -5.21 -13.56
C TRP A 176 1.70 -4.16 -14.55
N ASN A 177 0.72 -4.56 -15.37
CA ASN A 177 -0.01 -3.60 -16.18
C ASN A 177 -0.91 -2.78 -15.23
N LEU A 178 -0.46 -1.58 -14.90
CA LEU A 178 -1.20 -0.64 -14.07
C LEU A 178 -2.34 0.04 -14.85
N ASP A 179 -2.41 -0.08 -16.18
CA ASP A 179 -3.50 0.45 -17.00
C ASP A 179 -4.82 -0.28 -16.72
N TYR A 180 -4.76 -1.50 -16.17
CA TYR A 180 -5.92 -2.17 -15.58
C TYR A 180 -6.55 -1.39 -14.42
N TYR A 181 -5.82 -0.47 -13.79
CA TYR A 181 -6.34 0.48 -12.82
C TYR A 181 -6.82 1.79 -13.46
N LEU A 182 -6.79 2.00 -14.77
CA LEU A 182 -7.32 3.22 -15.43
C LEU A 182 -8.51 2.93 -16.34
N ASP A 183 -8.56 1.74 -16.94
CA ASP A 183 -9.70 1.34 -17.75
C ASP A 183 -10.93 0.98 -16.89
N ALA A 184 -12.10 0.85 -17.55
CA ALA A 184 -13.31 0.20 -16.99
C ALA A 184 -13.05 -1.20 -16.37
N GLY A 185 -11.83 -1.72 -16.56
CA GLY A 185 -11.23 -2.88 -15.91
C GLY A 185 -10.79 -2.72 -14.45
N GLN A 186 -10.83 -1.54 -13.81
CA GLN A 186 -10.50 -1.38 -12.37
C GLN A 186 -11.31 -2.35 -11.49
N TYR A 187 -12.61 -2.40 -11.74
CA TYR A 187 -13.54 -3.32 -11.08
C TYR A 187 -13.20 -4.79 -11.38
N HIS A 188 -12.87 -5.11 -12.63
CA HIS A 188 -12.47 -6.44 -13.06
C HIS A 188 -11.11 -6.88 -12.49
N PHE A 189 -10.19 -5.93 -12.28
CA PHE A 189 -8.90 -6.15 -11.68
C PHE A 189 -9.04 -6.43 -10.19
N ILE A 190 -9.82 -5.63 -9.46
CA ILE A 190 -10.12 -5.87 -8.03
C ILE A 190 -10.83 -7.22 -7.89
N PHE A 191 -11.81 -7.52 -8.74
CA PHE A 191 -12.47 -8.82 -8.81
C PHE A 191 -11.48 -9.96 -9.05
N HIS A 192 -10.59 -9.84 -10.03
CA HIS A 192 -9.60 -10.85 -10.35
C HIS A 192 -8.59 -11.05 -9.21
N ARG A 193 -8.16 -9.97 -8.55
CA ARG A 193 -7.23 -10.00 -7.41
C ARG A 193 -7.85 -10.68 -6.19
N VAL A 194 -9.11 -10.36 -5.89
CA VAL A 194 -9.88 -11.03 -4.83
C VAL A 194 -10.08 -12.51 -5.17
N ARG A 195 -10.48 -12.84 -6.40
CA ARG A 195 -10.60 -14.24 -6.88
C ARG A 195 -9.30 -15.03 -6.77
N LYS A 196 -8.17 -14.46 -7.19
CA LYS A 196 -6.86 -15.12 -7.14
C LYS A 196 -6.40 -15.36 -5.70
N ARG A 197 -6.69 -14.44 -4.77
CA ARG A 197 -6.33 -14.60 -3.35
C ARG A 197 -7.21 -15.61 -2.62
N LEU A 198 -8.46 -15.82 -3.06
CA LEU A 198 -9.40 -16.75 -2.44
C LEU A 198 -9.07 -18.24 -2.63
N LYS A 199 -8.04 -18.60 -3.42
CA LYS A 199 -7.63 -19.99 -3.74
C LYS A 199 -8.74 -20.89 -4.35
N ARG A 200 -9.97 -20.37 -4.53
CA ARG A 200 -11.15 -20.99 -5.15
C ARG A 200 -11.95 -19.94 -5.94
N PRO A 201 -11.36 -19.37 -7.01
CA PRO A 201 -11.95 -18.26 -7.78
C PRO A 201 -13.35 -18.58 -8.35
N GLU A 202 -13.64 -19.84 -8.63
CA GLU A 202 -14.93 -20.36 -9.11
C GLU A 202 -16.09 -20.21 -8.13
N LYS A 203 -15.82 -19.91 -6.84
CA LYS A 203 -16.85 -19.80 -5.80
C LYS A 203 -17.32 -18.38 -5.49
N VAL A 204 -16.83 -17.37 -6.21
CA VAL A 204 -17.32 -15.99 -6.06
C VAL A 204 -18.16 -15.58 -7.25
N PRO A 205 -19.50 -15.60 -7.13
CA PRO A 205 -20.38 -15.03 -8.14
C PRO A 205 -20.02 -13.56 -8.37
N LYS A 206 -19.93 -13.13 -9.63
CA LYS A 206 -19.67 -11.71 -9.99
C LYS A 206 -20.69 -10.79 -9.32
N ALA A 207 -21.96 -11.21 -9.24
CA ALA A 207 -23.04 -10.48 -8.57
C ALA A 207 -22.75 -10.26 -7.06
N ALA A 208 -22.32 -11.30 -6.35
CA ALA A 208 -21.97 -11.17 -4.93
C ALA A 208 -20.78 -10.24 -4.71
N PHE A 209 -19.77 -10.29 -5.59
CA PHE A 209 -18.65 -9.35 -5.56
C PHE A 209 -19.07 -7.91 -5.89
N ASN A 210 -19.95 -7.68 -6.88
CA ASN A 210 -20.52 -6.36 -7.21
C ASN A 210 -21.21 -5.76 -6.00
N LEU A 211 -22.08 -6.54 -5.36
CA LEU A 211 -22.81 -6.08 -4.19
C LEU A 211 -21.84 -5.71 -3.06
N ALA A 212 -20.77 -6.49 -2.86
CA ALA A 212 -19.83 -6.28 -1.75
C ALA A 212 -19.01 -5.03 -1.98
N PHE A 213 -18.51 -4.87 -3.21
CA PHE A 213 -17.77 -3.70 -3.64
C PHE A 213 -18.62 -2.44 -3.48
N GLU A 214 -19.85 -2.43 -3.98
CA GLU A 214 -20.76 -1.29 -3.84
C GLU A 214 -21.11 -0.98 -2.39
N THR A 215 -21.22 -2.02 -1.55
CA THR A 215 -21.49 -1.86 -0.11
C THR A 215 -20.30 -1.21 0.59
N ALA A 216 -19.07 -1.68 0.31
CA ALA A 216 -17.85 -1.07 0.83
C ALA A 216 -17.66 0.35 0.28
N ARG A 217 -17.93 0.59 -1.02
CA ARG A 217 -17.85 1.91 -1.65
C ARG A 217 -18.75 2.93 -0.96
N LYS A 218 -20.01 2.59 -0.71
CA LYS A 218 -20.96 3.46 0.00
C LYS A 218 -20.52 3.81 1.43
N GLU A 219 -19.71 2.97 2.07
CA GLU A 219 -19.15 3.26 3.41
C GLU A 219 -17.88 4.11 3.33
N VAL A 220 -17.03 3.89 2.33
CA VAL A 220 -15.72 4.56 2.19
C VAL A 220 -15.85 5.94 1.53
N GLU A 221 -16.61 6.05 0.44
CA GLU A 221 -16.67 7.24 -0.41
C GLU A 221 -17.04 8.53 0.33
N PRO A 222 -18.06 8.57 1.20
CA PRO A 222 -18.40 9.80 1.94
C PRO A 222 -17.31 10.26 2.91
N ARG A 223 -16.39 9.37 3.29
CA ARG A 223 -15.32 9.61 4.28
C ARG A 223 -13.94 9.70 3.63
N MET A 224 -13.86 9.60 2.31
CA MET A 224 -12.61 9.50 1.57
C MET A 224 -11.62 10.62 1.95
N GLY A 225 -12.10 11.87 1.94
CA GLY A 225 -11.28 13.04 2.30
C GLY A 225 -10.74 12.97 3.74
N SER A 226 -11.61 12.71 4.72
CA SER A 226 -11.19 12.64 6.13
C SER A 226 -10.25 11.47 6.42
N ILE A 227 -10.45 10.33 5.74
CA ILE A 227 -9.54 9.19 5.83
C ILE A 227 -8.18 9.59 5.26
N TYR A 228 -8.15 10.16 4.06
CA TYR A 228 -6.91 10.54 3.40
C TYR A 228 -6.10 11.54 4.24
N GLU A 229 -6.74 12.60 4.75
CA GLU A 229 -6.10 13.57 5.66
C GLU A 229 -5.53 12.91 6.92
N SER A 230 -6.26 11.98 7.53
CA SER A 230 -5.78 11.26 8.71
C SER A 230 -4.52 10.43 8.41
N LEU A 231 -4.45 9.83 7.22
CA LEU A 231 -3.27 9.09 6.78
C LEU A 231 -2.09 10.00 6.44
N LEU A 232 -2.35 11.18 5.86
CA LEU A 232 -1.31 12.20 5.64
C LEU A 232 -0.71 12.65 6.99
N LEU A 233 -1.55 12.89 8.00
CA LEU A 233 -1.09 13.23 9.35
C LEU A 233 -0.24 12.13 9.97
N ALA A 234 -0.66 10.87 9.85
CA ALA A 234 0.14 9.73 10.33
C ALA A 234 1.50 9.65 9.63
N ALA A 235 1.53 9.75 8.30
CA ALA A 235 2.76 9.72 7.52
C ALA A 235 3.69 10.89 7.87
N ARG A 236 3.16 12.11 8.05
CA ARG A 236 3.94 13.27 8.52
C ARG A 236 4.51 13.02 9.92
N GLY A 237 3.69 12.53 10.86
CA GLY A 237 4.15 12.19 12.20
C GLY A 237 5.29 11.16 12.20
N ALA A 238 5.20 10.14 11.35
CA ALA A 238 6.26 9.15 11.14
C ALA A 238 7.56 9.79 10.62
N LEU A 239 7.48 10.71 9.66
CA LEU A 239 8.63 11.44 9.12
C LEU A 239 9.26 12.40 10.14
N GLU A 240 8.46 13.13 10.91
CA GLU A 240 8.95 14.02 11.97
C GLU A 240 9.67 13.24 13.08
N ALA A 241 9.23 12.01 13.39
CA ALA A 241 9.88 11.13 14.37
C ALA A 241 11.29 10.67 13.98
N VAL A 242 11.73 10.95 12.75
CA VAL A 242 13.09 10.66 12.25
C VAL A 242 13.82 11.90 11.76
N ASP A 243 13.30 13.10 12.06
CA ASP A 243 13.88 14.40 11.65
C ASP A 243 14.22 14.43 10.15
N TYR A 244 13.24 14.08 9.31
CA TYR A 244 13.48 13.89 7.89
C TYR A 244 13.97 15.16 7.17
N ARG A 245 13.65 16.35 7.69
CA ARG A 245 14.00 17.63 7.04
C ARG A 245 15.51 17.82 6.98
N GLY A 246 16.22 17.56 8.08
CA GLY A 246 17.69 17.58 8.11
C GLY A 246 18.35 16.48 7.28
N LEU A 247 17.58 15.53 6.73
CA LEU A 247 18.08 14.49 5.82
C LEU A 247 17.89 14.83 4.33
N LEU A 248 17.10 15.86 4.04
CA LEU A 248 16.82 16.34 2.69
C LEU A 248 17.61 17.61 2.34
N GLU A 249 18.25 18.24 3.33
CA GLU A 249 19.16 19.35 3.12
C GLU A 249 20.52 18.84 2.60
N PRO A 250 21.10 19.47 1.55
CA PRO A 250 22.39 19.08 0.96
C PRO A 250 23.59 19.09 1.90
#